data_AF-A0A447MZ35-F1
#
_entry.id   AF-A0A447MZ35-F1
#
_cell.length_a   1.000
_cell.length_b   1.000
_cell.length_c   1.000
_cell.angle_alpha   90.00
_cell.angle_beta   90.00
_cell.angle_gamma   90.00
#
_symmetry.space_group_name_H-M   'P 1'
#
loop_
_entity.id
_entity.type
_entity.pdbx_description
1 polymer ?
#
loop_
_entity_poly.entity_id
_entity_poly.type
_entity_poly.pdbx_seq_one_letter_code
_entity_poly.pdbx_strand_id
1 'polypeptide(L)'
;MKLNARQVETAKPKDKTYKMADGGGLYLEVSAKGSKYWRMKYRRPSDKKEDRLAFGVWPTVTLAQARAKRDEAKKLLAQGIDPKAEQKEAQAENSGHILSKLSLVNGMLVISAGVKITDHAFYVILSFISFLILVRLTSVSSKLATC
;
A
#
# COMPACT_ATOMS: atom_id res chain seq x y z
N MET A 1 -4.12 31.14 4.36
CA MET A 1 -2.72 31.22 3.91
C MET A 1 -2.15 29.82 3.77
N LYS A 2 -1.20 29.62 2.85
CA LYS A 2 -0.53 28.35 2.58
C LYS A 2 0.78 28.29 3.37
N LEU A 3 1.18 27.13 3.88
CA LEU A 3 2.43 26.99 4.64
C LEU A 3 3.64 26.96 3.70
N ASN A 4 4.74 27.53 4.18
CA ASN A 4 6.06 27.38 3.59
C ASN A 4 6.90 26.33 4.35
N ALA A 5 7.83 25.67 3.68
CA ALA A 5 8.71 24.67 4.28
C ALA A 5 9.52 25.24 5.45
N ARG A 6 10.05 26.46 5.28
CA ARG A 6 10.78 27.16 6.35
C ARG A 6 9.92 27.38 7.60
N GLN A 7 8.63 27.71 7.45
CA GLN A 7 7.72 27.90 8.58
C GLN A 7 7.50 26.59 9.36
N VAL A 8 7.43 25.46 8.66
CA VAL A 8 7.28 24.13 9.25
C VAL A 8 8.53 23.76 10.03
N GLU A 9 9.71 24.02 9.48
CA GLU A 9 11.00 23.77 10.14
C GLU A 9 11.15 24.60 11.41
N THR A 10 10.90 25.91 11.32
CA THR A 10 11.03 26.86 12.44
C THR A 10 9.91 26.74 13.49
N ALA A 11 8.87 25.94 13.24
CA ALA A 11 7.78 25.75 14.18
C ALA A 11 8.29 25.10 15.47
N LYS A 12 8.32 25.88 16.55
CA LYS A 12 8.72 25.43 17.89
C LYS A 12 7.51 24.91 18.67
N PRO A 13 7.70 23.90 19.54
CA PRO A 13 6.67 23.55 20.51
C PRO A 13 6.32 24.76 21.40
N LYS A 14 5.06 24.82 21.82
CA LYS A 14 4.54 25.76 22.81
C LYS A 14 3.94 24.94 23.96
N ASP A 15 3.56 25.60 25.05
CA ASP A 15 2.95 24.94 26.21
C ASP A 15 1.67 24.15 25.86
N LYS A 16 0.98 24.55 24.78
CA LYS A 16 -0.23 23.91 24.27
C LYS A 16 -0.07 23.50 22.82
N THR A 17 -0.67 22.37 22.47
CA THR A 17 -0.77 21.88 21.10
C THR A 17 -1.48 22.93 20.23
N TYR A 18 -0.84 23.32 19.12
CA TYR A 18 -1.40 24.28 18.18
C TYR A 18 -1.39 23.75 16.75
N LYS A 19 -2.19 24.39 15.90
CA LYS A 19 -2.40 23.99 14.51
C LYS A 19 -1.94 25.09 13.57
N MET A 20 -1.25 24.70 12.50
CA MET A 20 -0.85 25.59 11.42
C MET A 20 -1.51 25.11 10.13
N ALA A 21 -2.39 25.91 9.54
CA ALA A 21 -3.16 25.50 8.37
C ALA A 21 -2.37 25.69 7.06
N ASP A 22 -2.35 24.67 6.18
CA ASP A 22 -1.80 24.75 4.82
C ASP A 22 -2.88 25.01 3.76
N GLY A 23 -4.11 24.56 4.02
CA GLY A 23 -5.26 24.73 3.12
C GLY A 23 -5.86 23.40 2.64
N GLY A 24 -7.10 23.46 2.17
CA GLY A 24 -7.83 22.27 1.72
C GLY A 24 -8.07 21.24 2.83
N GLY A 25 -8.17 21.69 4.08
CA GLY A 25 -8.33 20.84 5.27
C GLY A 25 -7.02 20.33 5.88
N LEU A 26 -5.89 20.46 5.17
CA LEU A 26 -4.56 20.06 5.67
C LEU A 26 -4.01 21.09 6.68
N TYR A 27 -3.48 20.58 7.78
CA TYR A 27 -2.78 21.36 8.80
C TYR A 27 -1.66 20.55 9.45
N LEU A 28 -0.66 21.27 9.95
CA LEU A 28 0.37 20.74 10.83
C LEU A 28 -0.07 20.90 12.27
N GLU A 29 -0.10 19.82 13.03
CA GLU A 29 -0.33 19.84 14.47
C GLU A 29 1.01 19.70 15.20
N VAL A 30 1.38 20.74 15.95
CA VAL A 30 2.61 20.76 16.73
C VAL A 30 2.24 20.49 18.18
N SER A 31 2.65 19.32 18.68
CA SER A 31 2.47 18.92 20.08
C SER A 31 3.35 19.75 21.00
N ALA A 32 2.94 19.90 22.26
CA ALA A 32 3.78 20.50 23.30
C ALA A 32 5.11 19.74 23.50
N LYS A 33 5.13 18.44 23.17
CA LYS A 33 6.35 17.60 23.19
C LYS A 33 7.32 17.86 22.02
N GLY A 34 6.95 18.70 21.04
CA GLY A 34 7.77 18.98 19.86
C GLY A 34 7.51 18.09 18.65
N SER A 35 6.72 17.01 18.80
CA SER A 35 6.30 16.18 17.67
C SER A 35 5.35 16.93 16.74
N LYS A 36 5.59 16.85 15.43
CA LYS A 36 4.85 17.56 14.39
C LYS A 36 4.09 16.56 13.50
N TYR A 37 2.78 16.65 13.49
CA TYR A 37 1.90 15.71 12.79
C TYR A 37 1.20 16.36 11.61
N TRP A 38 1.23 15.71 10.45
CA TRP A 38 0.40 16.09 9.31
C TRP A 38 -0.98 15.49 9.45
N ARG A 39 -2.00 16.35 9.52
CA ARG A 39 -3.40 15.93 9.65
C ARG A 39 -4.29 16.70 8.70
N MET A 40 -5.35 16.06 8.22
CA MET A 40 -6.39 16.71 7.43
C MET A 40 -7.75 16.53 8.07
N LYS A 41 -8.49 17.63 8.21
CA LYS A 41 -9.89 17.63 8.59
C LYS A 41 -10.75 17.42 7.34
N TYR A 42 -11.65 16.46 7.40
CA TYR A 42 -12.59 16.15 6.32
C TYR A 42 -13.94 15.71 6.88
N ARG A 43 -14.93 15.56 5.99
CA ARG A 43 -16.23 14.99 6.34
C ARG A 43 -16.34 13.62 5.68
N ARG A 44 -16.71 12.60 6.46
CA ARG A 44 -16.89 11.25 5.92
C ARG A 44 -18.04 11.21 4.92
N PRO A 45 -17.88 10.53 3.77
CA PRO A 45 -18.93 10.44 2.77
C PRO A 45 -20.17 9.70 3.30
N SER A 46 -19.98 8.69 4.17
CA SER A 46 -21.08 7.86 4.72
C SER A 46 -21.97 8.64 5.70
N ASP A 47 -21.40 9.17 6.79
CA ASP A 47 -22.19 9.77 7.89
C ASP A 47 -22.23 11.30 7.86
N LYS A 48 -21.51 11.95 6.94
CA LYS A 48 -21.26 13.40 6.90
C LYS A 48 -20.61 14.00 8.17
N LYS A 49 -20.20 13.15 9.12
CA LYS A 49 -19.51 13.53 10.36
C LYS A 49 -18.09 14.02 10.06
N GLU A 50 -17.63 14.96 10.88
CA GLU A 50 -16.25 15.44 10.82
C GLU A 50 -15.28 14.39 11.37
N ASP A 51 -14.23 14.10 10.62
CA ASP A 51 -13.14 13.22 11.04
C ASP A 51 -11.78 13.82 10.66
N ARG A 52 -10.71 13.20 11.17
CA ARG A 52 -9.32 13.61 10.96
C ARG A 52 -8.54 12.45 10.39
N LEU A 53 -7.85 12.71 9.28
CA LEU A 53 -6.93 11.77 8.65
C LEU A 53 -5.49 12.14 9.02
N ALA A 54 -4.66 11.16 9.35
CA ALA A 54 -3.25 11.37 9.70
C ALA A 54 -2.36 10.92 8.54
N PHE A 55 -1.50 11.79 8.02
CA PHE A 55 -0.62 11.47 6.90
C PHE A 55 0.79 11.04 7.32
N GLY A 56 1.17 11.34 8.56
CA GLY A 56 2.46 10.97 9.16
C GLY A 56 3.03 12.07 10.05
N VAL A 57 4.29 11.88 10.42
CA VAL A 57 5.06 12.79 11.28
C VAL A 57 6.15 13.47 10.45
N TRP A 58 6.42 14.74 10.70
CA TRP A 58 7.60 15.43 10.16
C TRP A 58 8.83 15.10 11.02
N PRO A 59 10.02 14.82 10.45
CA PRO A 59 10.44 15.04 9.05
C PRO A 59 10.21 13.87 8.09
N THR A 60 9.75 12.71 8.58
CA THR A 60 9.52 11.51 7.74
C THR A 60 8.62 11.79 6.55
N VAL A 61 7.59 12.62 6.75
CA VAL A 61 6.72 13.13 5.69
C VAL A 61 6.98 14.61 5.49
N THR A 62 7.41 14.99 4.29
CA THR A 62 7.66 16.39 3.91
C THR A 62 6.35 17.11 3.60
N LEU A 63 6.39 18.45 3.56
CA LEU A 63 5.22 19.26 3.18
C LEU A 63 4.70 18.91 1.78
N ALA A 64 5.60 18.61 0.82
CA ALA A 64 5.23 18.20 -0.52
C ALA A 64 4.49 16.86 -0.52
N GLN A 65 5.02 15.86 0.20
CA GLN A 65 4.37 14.55 0.35
C GLN A 65 3.02 14.66 1.07
N ALA A 66 2.91 15.50 2.09
CA ALA A 66 1.64 15.74 2.79
C ALA A 66 0.57 16.35 1.85
N ARG A 67 0.98 17.21 0.90
CA ARG A 67 0.08 17.76 -0.13
C ARG A 67 -0.33 16.70 -1.15
N ALA A 68 0.59 15.84 -1.60
CA ALA A 68 0.26 14.74 -2.50
C ALA A 68 -0.78 13.79 -1.86
N LYS A 69 -0.55 13.36 -0.62
CA LYS A 69 -1.49 12.53 0.15
C LYS A 69 -2.84 13.20 0.38
N ARG A 70 -2.86 14.51 0.60
CA ARG A 70 -4.12 15.29 0.67
C ARG A 70 -4.88 15.20 -0.65
N ASP A 71 -4.20 15.35 -1.77
CA ASP A 71 -4.84 15.36 -3.10
C ASP A 71 -5.34 13.96 -3.45
N GLU A 72 -4.63 12.90 -3.09
CA GLU A 72 -5.09 11.50 -3.15
C GLU A 72 -6.34 11.29 -2.29
N ALA A 73 -6.31 11.70 -1.01
CA ALA A 73 -7.46 11.59 -0.12
C ALA A 73 -8.68 12.34 -0.65
N LYS A 74 -8.48 13.51 -1.28
CA LYS A 74 -9.58 14.26 -1.93
C LYS A 74 -10.15 13.54 -3.14
N LYS A 75 -9.33 12.84 -3.94
CA LYS A 75 -9.81 12.01 -5.04
C LYS A 75 -10.70 10.87 -4.53
N LEU A 76 -10.28 10.19 -3.46
CA LEU A 76 -11.08 9.15 -2.81
C LEU A 76 -12.41 9.69 -2.28
N LEU A 77 -12.39 10.85 -1.62
CA LEU A 77 -13.61 11.51 -1.14
C LEU A 77 -14.55 11.91 -2.28
N ALA A 78 -14.02 12.33 -3.43
CA ALA A 78 -14.82 12.62 -4.62
C ALA A 78 -15.48 11.36 -5.21
N GLN A 79 -14.85 10.20 -5.03
CA GLN A 79 -15.41 8.88 -5.39
C GLN A 79 -16.38 8.34 -4.32
N GLY A 80 -16.56 9.03 -3.19
CA GLY A 80 -17.39 8.58 -2.08
C GLY A 80 -16.73 7.51 -1.20
N ILE A 81 -15.43 7.27 -1.37
CA ILE A 81 -14.65 6.29 -0.60
C ILE A 81 -14.08 6.97 0.66
N ASP A 82 -14.13 6.28 1.81
CA ASP A 82 -13.53 6.76 3.05
C ASP A 82 -12.00 6.52 3.05
N PRO A 83 -11.17 7.58 3.01
CA PRO A 83 -9.71 7.43 2.96
C PRO A 83 -9.10 6.79 4.21
N LYS A 84 -9.84 6.73 5.33
CA LYS A 84 -9.38 6.09 6.57
C LYS A 84 -9.44 4.57 6.50
N ALA A 85 -10.40 4.02 5.76
CA ALA A 85 -10.51 2.59 5.52
C ALA A 85 -9.33 2.09 4.67
N GLU A 86 -9.07 2.77 3.56
CA GLU A 86 -7.94 2.49 2.66
C GLU A 86 -6.58 2.53 3.39
N GLN A 87 -6.38 3.55 4.24
CA GLN A 87 -5.13 3.66 4.99
C GLN A 87 -4.93 2.50 5.99
N LYS A 88 -6.02 1.98 6.56
CA LYS A 88 -5.97 0.85 7.49
C LYS A 88 -5.65 -0.45 6.74
N GLU A 89 -6.21 -0.63 5.55
CA GLU A 89 -5.93 -1.79 4.69
C GLU A 89 -4.47 -1.80 4.22
N ALA A 90 -3.95 -0.67 3.74
CA ALA A 90 -2.53 -0.55 3.37
C ALA A 90 -1.57 -0.76 4.56
N GLN A 91 -1.98 -0.43 5.78
CA GLN A 91 -1.21 -0.72 6.99
C GLN A 91 -1.28 -2.20 7.36
N ALA A 92 -2.44 -2.85 7.19
CA ALA A 92 -2.61 -4.28 7.47
C ALA A 92 -1.79 -5.14 6.51
N GLU A 93 -1.74 -4.79 5.22
CA GLU A 93 -0.92 -5.48 4.21
C GLU A 93 0.58 -5.37 4.52
N ASN A 94 1.06 -4.18 4.87
CA ASN A 94 2.46 -3.99 5.26
C ASN A 94 2.82 -4.70 6.58
N SER A 95 1.88 -4.79 7.52
CA SER A 95 2.07 -5.51 8.79
C SER A 95 2.04 -7.03 8.61
N GLY A 96 1.30 -7.53 7.61
CA GLY A 96 1.26 -8.95 7.23
C GLY A 96 2.56 -9.44 6.57
N HIS A 97 3.37 -8.55 6.01
CA HIS A 97 4.64 -8.90 5.35
C HIS A 97 5.77 -9.29 6.33
N ILE A 98 5.59 -9.12 7.65
CA ILE A 98 6.62 -9.50 8.64
C ILE A 98 6.52 -10.99 9.06
N LEU A 99 5.43 -11.70 8.72
CA LEU A 99 5.24 -13.10 9.14
C LEU A 99 5.42 -14.15 8.02
N SER A 100 5.66 -13.78 6.76
CA SER A 100 5.88 -14.76 5.68
C SER A 100 7.35 -15.09 5.41
N LYS A 101 8.30 -14.43 6.09
CA LYS A 101 9.74 -14.62 5.85
C LYS A 101 10.41 -15.68 6.75
N LEU A 102 9.67 -16.69 7.19
CA LEU A 102 10.24 -17.82 7.93
C LEU A 102 9.71 -19.17 7.44
N SER A 103 10.16 -19.60 6.25
CA SER A 103 10.37 -21.01 5.95
C SER A 103 11.30 -21.21 4.74
N LEU A 104 12.58 -21.42 5.02
CA LEU A 104 13.45 -22.33 4.26
C LEU A 104 13.51 -23.57 5.18
N VAL A 105 13.27 -24.83 4.82
CA VAL A 105 13.19 -25.55 3.55
C VAL A 105 12.39 -26.84 3.82
N ASN A 106 11.64 -27.35 2.84
CA ASN A 106 11.60 -28.76 2.46
C ASN A 106 10.78 -28.91 1.16
N GLY A 107 11.40 -28.48 0.05
CA GLY A 107 11.16 -29.07 -1.27
C GLY A 107 9.79 -28.96 -1.93
N MET A 108 8.87 -28.09 -1.49
CA MET A 108 7.61 -27.88 -2.22
C MET A 108 7.11 -26.43 -2.10
N LEU A 109 7.13 -25.70 -3.22
CA LEU A 109 6.59 -24.35 -3.30
C LEU A 109 5.09 -24.45 -3.64
N VAL A 110 4.24 -24.35 -2.61
CA VAL A 110 2.80 -24.09 -2.81
C VAL A 110 2.59 -22.59 -2.68
N ILE A 111 2.32 -21.91 -3.79
CA ILE A 111 1.90 -20.50 -3.77
C ILE A 111 0.39 -20.47 -3.51
N SER A 112 0.00 -20.26 -2.24
CA SER A 112 -1.37 -19.87 -1.89
C SER A 112 -1.45 -18.35 -1.76
N ALA A 113 -1.81 -17.68 -2.85
CA ALA A 113 -2.43 -16.35 -2.82
C ALA A 113 -3.18 -16.14 -4.13
N GLY A 114 -4.48 -15.85 -4.03
CA GLY A 114 -5.40 -15.70 -5.15
C GLY A 114 -5.08 -14.50 -6.04
N VAL A 115 -4.11 -14.67 -6.95
CA VAL A 115 -3.96 -13.82 -8.13
C VAL A 115 -4.88 -14.40 -9.20
N LYS A 116 -5.92 -13.65 -9.61
CA LYS A 116 -6.70 -13.96 -10.80
C LYS A 116 -5.83 -13.71 -12.03
N ILE A 117 -4.99 -14.68 -12.36
CA ILE A 117 -4.19 -14.71 -13.60
C ILE A 117 -5.08 -15.36 -14.66
N THR A 118 -5.99 -14.58 -15.24
CA THR A 118 -6.53 -14.90 -16.56
C THR A 118 -5.45 -14.56 -17.58
N ASP A 119 -4.48 -15.45 -17.75
CA ASP A 119 -3.39 -15.23 -18.69
C ASP A 119 -3.13 -16.50 -19.48
N HIS A 120 -3.24 -16.39 -20.81
CA HIS A 120 -3.04 -17.44 -21.81
C HIS A 120 -1.72 -18.21 -21.62
N ALA A 121 -0.77 -17.62 -20.88
CA ALA A 121 0.50 -18.21 -20.50
C ALA A 121 0.35 -19.58 -19.78
N PHE A 122 -0.67 -19.80 -18.95
CA PHE A 122 -0.79 -21.06 -18.21
C PHE A 122 -1.19 -22.24 -19.11
N TYR A 123 -2.06 -21.98 -20.10
CA TYR A 123 -2.48 -23.00 -21.07
C TYR A 123 -1.35 -23.39 -22.03
N VAL A 124 -0.50 -22.41 -22.40
CA VAL A 124 0.70 -22.66 -23.21
C VAL A 124 1.69 -23.53 -22.43
N ILE A 125 1.94 -23.22 -21.15
CA ILE A 125 2.89 -24.00 -20.33
C ILE A 125 2.40 -25.43 -20.07
N LEU A 126 1.11 -25.63 -19.77
CA LEU A 126 0.53 -26.98 -19.63
C LEU A 126 0.57 -27.78 -20.95
N SER A 127 0.34 -27.12 -22.10
CA SER A 127 0.45 -27.75 -23.41
C SER A 127 1.90 -28.19 -23.72
N PHE A 128 2.89 -27.34 -23.43
CA PHE A 128 4.30 -27.68 -23.61
C PHE A 128 4.75 -28.84 -22.71
N ILE A 129 4.29 -28.87 -21.46
CA ILE A 129 4.61 -29.97 -20.53
C ILE A 129 3.95 -31.28 -21.00
N SER A 130 2.70 -31.23 -21.48
CA SER A 130 2.03 -32.40 -22.06
C SER A 130 2.74 -32.92 -23.32
N PHE A 131 3.20 -32.02 -24.19
CA PHE A 131 3.95 -32.37 -25.40
C PHE A 131 5.31 -33.03 -25.08
N LEU A 132 6.04 -32.51 -24.08
CA LEU A 132 7.28 -33.11 -23.61
C LEU A 132 7.09 -34.51 -23.01
N ILE A 133 5.98 -34.74 -22.30
CA ILE A 133 5.65 -36.06 -21.75
C ILE A 133 5.32 -37.06 -22.88
N LEU A 134 4.59 -36.63 -23.92
CA LEU A 134 4.30 -37.49 -25.07
C LEU A 134 5.56 -37.86 -25.86
N VAL A 135 6.48 -36.91 -26.10
CA VAL A 135 7.74 -37.16 -26.81
C VAL A 135 8.64 -38.13 -26.04
N ARG A 136 8.61 -38.11 -24.70
CA ARG A 136 9.34 -39.10 -23.90
C ARG A 136 8.73 -40.50 -23.97
N LEU A 137 7.41 -40.62 -24.06
CA LEU A 137 6.73 -41.92 -24.17
C LEU A 137 7.00 -42.60 -25.52
N THR A 138 7.07 -41.84 -26.61
CA THR A 138 7.43 -42.37 -27.93
C THR A 138 8.90 -42.78 -28.03
N SER A 139 9.81 -42.05 -27.36
CA SER A 139 11.24 -42.41 -27.32
C SER A 139 11.56 -43.65 -26.48
N VAL A 140 10.71 -43.99 -25.50
CA VAL A 140 10.87 -45.23 -24.71
C VAL A 140 10.33 -46.44 -25.48
N SER A 141 9.27 -46.27 -26.28
CA SER A 141 8.71 -47.35 -27.09
C SER A 141 9.63 -47.79 -28.25
N SER A 142 10.38 -46.87 -28.86
CA SER A 142 11.29 -47.21 -29.97
C SER A 142 12.56 -47.97 -29.58
N LYS A 143 12.92 -48.05 -28.29
CA LYS A 143 14.08 -48.82 -27.81
C LYS A 143 13.78 -50.30 -27.50
N LEU A 144 12.51 -50.70 -27.56
CA LEU A 144 12.08 -52.09 -27.36
C LEU A 144 11.88 -52.86 -28.69
N ALA A 145 12.09 -52.21 -29.85
CA ALA A 145 11.82 -52.78 -31.17
C ALA A 145 13.07 -53.09 -32.04
N THR A 146 14.27 -53.05 -31.47
CA THR A 146 15.51 -53.55 -32.10
C THR A 146 16.07 -54.72 -31.30
N CYS A 147 15.49 -55.89 -31.55
CA CYS A 147 16.21 -57.16 -31.66
C CYS A 147 16.33 -57.49 -33.15
#